data_AF-A0A8T7AEU8-F1
#
_entry.id   AF-A0A8T7AEU8-F1
#
_cell.length_a   1.000
_cell.length_b   1.000
_cell.length_c   1.000
_cell.angle_alpha   90.00
_cell.angle_beta   90.00
_cell.angle_gamma   90.00
#
_symmetry.space_group_name_H-M   'P 1'
#
loop_
_entity.id
_entity.type
_entity.pdbx_description
1 polymer ?
#
loop_
_entity_poly.entity_id
_entity_poly.type
_entity_poly.pdbx_seq_one_letter_code
_entity_poly.pdbx_strand_id
1 'polypeptide(L)' 'MNSEQIESIVRSVLSIVLQTSFTAGSAVTRDNTPSWDSLKHMEIFFALEDELGVEFTEAELATLDSVAKIVESVEKKHAS' A
#
# COMPACT_ATOMS: atom_id res chain seq x y z
N MET A 1 0.74 -2.60 15.59
CA MET A 1 1.47 -3.48 14.66
C MET A 1 2.87 -2.93 14.47
N ASN A 2 3.88 -3.75 14.14
CA ASN A 2 5.22 -3.26 13.82
C ASN A 2 5.38 -3.03 12.30
N SER A 3 6.45 -2.33 11.90
CA SER A 3 6.73 -1.97 10.50
C SER A 3 6.79 -3.17 9.55
N GLU A 4 7.42 -4.27 9.99
CA GLU A 4 7.57 -5.49 9.17
C GLU A 4 6.22 -6.15 8.89
N GLN A 5 5.30 -6.17 9.87
CA GLN A 5 3.95 -6.68 9.70
C GLN A 5 3.14 -5.82 8.73
N ILE A 6 3.23 -4.49 8.85
CA ILE A 6 2.55 -3.56 7.95
C ILE A 6 3.08 -3.74 6.52
N GLU A 7 4.40 -3.76 6.33
CA GLU A 7 5.01 -3.97 5.01
C GLU A 7 4.59 -5.31 4.39
N SER A 8 4.53 -6.38 5.20
CA SER A 8 4.09 -7.69 4.73
C SER A 8 2.66 -7.67 4.21
N ILE A 9 1.73 -7.03 4.93
CA ILE A 9 0.33 -6.90 4.52
C ILE A 9 0.23 -6.02 3.27
N VAL A 10 0.89 -4.88 3.26
CA VAL A 10 0.91 -3.96 2.10
C VAL A 10 1.38 -4.69 0.85
N ARG A 11 2.50 -5.43 0.92
CA ARG A 11 3.01 -6.21 -0.22
C ARG A 11 2.08 -7.34 -0.63
N SER A 12 1.40 -7.97 0.32
CA SER A 12 0.41 -9.02 0.04
C SER A 12 -0.77 -8.46 -0.76
N VAL A 13 -1.36 -7.35 -0.29
CA VAL A 13 -2.47 -6.67 -0.97
C VAL A 13 -2.06 -6.21 -2.36
N LEU A 14 -0.91 -5.56 -2.50
CA LEU A 14 -0.39 -5.18 -3.82
C LEU A 14 -0.23 -6.41 -4.72
N SER A 15 0.29 -7.52 -4.21
CA SER A 15 0.53 -8.72 -5.02
C SER A 15 -0.78 -9.32 -5.54
N ILE A 16 -1.83 -9.31 -4.71
CA ILE A 16 -3.16 -9.82 -5.07
C ILE A 16 -3.82 -8.90 -6.10
N VAL A 17 -3.87 -7.59 -5.83
CA VAL A 17 -4.59 -6.62 -6.67
C VAL A 17 -3.91 -6.42 -8.02
N LEU A 18 -2.56 -6.37 -8.02
CA LEU A 18 -1.74 -6.17 -9.22
C LEU A 18 -1.37 -7.49 -9.92
N GLN A 19 -1.79 -8.63 -9.37
CA GLN A 19 -1.51 -9.98 -9.88
C GLN A 19 -0.02 -10.19 -10.19
N THR A 20 0.85 -9.64 -9.33
CA THR A 20 2.30 -9.57 -9.54
C THR A 20 3.02 -9.92 -8.25
N SER A 21 4.04 -10.76 -8.30
CA SER A 21 4.88 -11.03 -7.13
C SER A 21 5.99 -9.98 -7.01
N PHE A 22 6.18 -9.41 -5.81
CA PHE A 22 7.26 -8.48 -5.54
C PHE A 22 8.36 -9.15 -4.69
N THR A 23 9.62 -8.93 -5.06
CA THR A 23 10.76 -9.39 -4.26
C THR A 23 10.84 -8.57 -2.97
N ALA A 24 11.12 -9.22 -1.84
CA ALA A 24 11.34 -8.54 -0.57
C ALA A 24 12.47 -7.49 -0.69
N GLY A 25 12.27 -6.32 -0.11
CA GLY A 25 13.23 -5.20 -0.17
C GLY A 25 13.29 -4.47 -1.52
N SER A 26 12.54 -4.90 -2.54
CA SER A 26 12.41 -4.11 -3.77
C SER A 26 11.59 -2.84 -3.51
N ALA A 27 12.02 -1.73 -4.11
CA ALA A 27 11.22 -0.52 -4.17
C ALA A 27 10.07 -0.75 -5.13
N VAL A 28 8.85 -0.81 -4.61
CA VAL A 28 7.62 -0.94 -5.41
C VAL A 28 6.95 0.42 -5.43
N THR A 29 6.93 1.04 -6.60
CA THR A 29 6.31 2.34 -6.85
C THR A 29 5.35 2.23 -8.01
N ARG A 30 4.42 3.16 -8.09
CA ARG A 30 3.50 3.25 -9.21
C ARG A 30 4.22 3.45 -10.54
N ASP A 31 5.30 4.23 -10.54
CA ASP A 31 6.11 4.51 -11.74
C ASP A 31 6.83 3.26 -12.28
N ASN A 32 7.28 2.37 -11.41
CA ASN A 32 8.01 1.16 -11.81
C ASN A 32 7.14 -0.10 -11.90
N THR A 33 5.83 0.04 -11.67
CA THR A 33 4.87 -1.06 -11.66
C THR A 33 3.74 -0.75 -12.65
N PRO A 34 3.85 -1.14 -13.93
CA PRO A 34 2.89 -0.78 -14.97
C PRO A 34 1.45 -1.26 -14.72
N SER A 35 1.27 -2.33 -13.94
CA SER A 35 -0.06 -2.82 -13.54
C SER A 35 -0.74 -1.93 -12.50
N TRP A 36 -0.03 -0.99 -11.88
CA TRP A 36 -0.56 -0.06 -10.89
C TRP A 36 -1.17 1.19 -11.56
N ASP A 37 -2.31 1.00 -12.21
CA ASP A 37 -3.10 2.09 -12.78
C ASP A 37 -4.01 2.77 -11.75
N SER A 38 -4.87 3.71 -12.19
CA SER A 38 -5.73 4.48 -11.28
C SER A 38 -6.84 3.65 -10.67
N LEU A 39 -7.35 2.64 -11.38
CA LEU A 39 -8.37 1.75 -10.85
C LEU A 39 -7.76 0.83 -9.79
N LYS A 40 -6.62 0.23 -10.12
CA LYS A 40 -5.85 -0.63 -9.20
C LYS A 40 -5.37 0.11 -7.97
N HIS A 41 -5.05 1.39 -8.11
CA HIS A 41 -4.73 2.22 -6.97
C HIS A 41 -5.91 2.28 -5.97
N MET A 42 -7.13 2.58 -6.43
CA MET A 42 -8.31 2.58 -5.54
C MET A 42 -8.58 1.20 -4.91
N GLU A 43 -8.48 0.12 -5.71
CA GLU A 43 -8.65 -1.25 -5.21
C GLU A 43 -7.62 -1.60 -4.11
N ILE A 44 -6.36 -1.19 -4.27
CA ILE A 44 -5.31 -1.36 -3.25
C ILE A 44 -5.75 -0.68 -1.96
N PHE A 45 -6.15 0.59 -2.00
CA PHE A 45 -6.47 1.31 -0.77
C PHE A 45 -7.70 0.76 -0.08
N PHE A 46 -8.77 0.40 -0.79
CA PHE A 46 -9.92 -0.24 -0.16
C PHE A 46 -9.55 -1.56 0.54
N ALA A 47 -8.69 -2.37 -0.07
CA ALA A 47 -8.21 -3.61 0.55
C ALA A 47 -7.30 -3.32 1.76
N LEU A 48 -6.46 -2.28 1.71
CA LEU A 48 -5.63 -1.89 2.85
C LEU A 48 -6.45 -1.35 4.02
N GLU A 49 -7.50 -0.58 3.75
CA GLU A 49 -8.41 -0.06 4.77
C GLU A 49 -9.11 -1.20 5.52
N ASP A 50 -9.59 -2.20 4.79
CA ASP A 50 -10.23 -3.40 5.37
C ASP A 50 -9.24 -4.24 6.19
N GLU A 51 -8.05 -4.52 5.64
CA GLU A 51 -7.05 -5.39 6.29
C GLU A 51 -6.35 -4.73 7.50
N LEU A 52 -6.14 -3.41 7.46
CA LEU A 52 -5.40 -2.68 8.49
C LEU A 52 -6.30 -1.89 9.44
N GLY A 53 -7.60 -1.76 9.14
CA GLY A 53 -8.54 -1.01 9.96
C GLY A 53 -8.21 0.49 10.01
N VAL A 54 -7.75 1.05 8.89
CA VAL A 54 -7.43 2.48 8.73
C VAL A 54 -8.31 3.09 7.65
N GLU A 55 -8.39 4.42 7.59
CA GLU A 55 -9.04 5.14 6.48
C GLU A 55 -8.04 6.13 5.86
N PHE A 56 -8.05 6.23 4.53
CA PHE A 56 -7.23 7.17 3.77
C PHE A 56 -8.10 8.27 3.16
N THR A 57 -7.63 9.51 3.31
CA THR A 57 -8.26 10.66 2.66
C THR A 57 -7.86 10.75 1.20
N GLU A 58 -8.66 11.43 0.37
CA GLU A 58 -8.34 11.65 -1.05
C GLU A 58 -6.95 12.31 -1.25
N ALA A 59 -6.57 13.21 -0.34
CA ALA A 59 -5.26 13.85 -0.36
C ALA A 59 -4.11 12.86 -0.08
N GLU A 60 -4.32 11.89 0.81
CA GLU A 60 -3.35 10.82 1.06
C GLU A 60 -3.24 9.93 -0.17
N LEU A 61 -4.35 9.45 -0.73
CA LEU A 61 -4.37 8.61 -1.93
C LEU A 61 -3.55 9.23 -3.07
N ALA A 62 -3.70 10.53 -3.31
CA ALA A 62 -2.96 11.26 -4.34
C ALA A 62 -1.42 11.23 -4.17
N THR A 63 -0.93 10.97 -2.95
CA THR A 63 0.51 11.00 -2.61
C THR A 63 1.10 9.62 -2.31
N LEU A 64 0.26 8.63 -2.00
CA LEU A 64 0.65 7.27 -1.61
C LEU A 64 0.90 6.38 -2.85
N ASP A 65 2.01 6.65 -3.53
CA ASP A 65 2.41 6.03 -4.80
C ASP A 65 3.48 4.92 -4.66
N SER A 66 3.79 4.50 -3.44
CA SER A 66 4.83 3.51 -3.17
C SER A 66 4.62 2.78 -1.85
N VAL A 67 5.11 1.55 -1.78
CA VAL A 67 5.01 0.72 -0.55
C VAL A 67 5.61 1.44 0.65
N ALA A 68 6.76 2.10 0.49
CA ALA A 68 7.41 2.82 1.59
C ALA A 68 6.51 3.94 2.16
N LYS A 69 5.91 4.76 1.30
CA LYS A 69 5.00 5.83 1.74
C LYS A 69 3.72 5.28 2.40
N ILE A 70 3.18 4.18 1.86
CA ILE A 70 2.00 3.53 2.43
C ILE A 70 2.29 3.02 3.84
N VAL A 71 3.41 2.30 4.03
CA VAL A 71 3.82 1.79 5.35
C VAL A 71 3.97 2.95 6.34
N GLU A 72 4.68 4.02 5.97
CA GLU A 72 4.87 5.19 6.83
C GLU A 72 3.53 5.87 7.21
N SER A 73 2.60 5.96 6.27
CA SER A 73 1.26 6.54 6.53
C SER A 73 0.47 5.69 7.53
N VAL A 74 0.46 4.37 7.35
CA VAL A 74 -0.22 3.43 8.25
C VAL A 74 0.40 3.44 9.65
N GLU A 75 1.73 3.49 9.74
CA GLU A 75 2.43 3.61 11.03
C GLU A 75 1.99 4.85 11.80
N LYS A 76 1.92 6.01 11.13
CA LYS A 76 1.46 7.26 11.74
C LYS A 76 0.02 7.15 12.25
N LYS A 77 -0.86 6.47 11.51
CA LYS A 77 -2.26 6.27 11.89
C LYS A 77 -2.40 5.34 13.11
N HIS A 78 -1.58 4.30 13.24
CA HIS A 78 -1.61 3.41 14.42
C HIS A 78 -0.89 3.97 15.65
N ALA A 79 0.02 4.93 15.46
CA ALA A 79 0.71 5.61 16.56
C ALA A 79 -0.12 6.74 17.20
N SER A 80 -1.22 7.14 16.56
CA SER A 80 -2.15 8.18 17.01
C SER A 80 -3.29 7.59 17.81
#